data_AF-A0A7C5WZD0-F1
#
_entry.id   AF-A0A7C5WZD0-F1
#
_cell.length_a   1.000
_cell.length_b   1.000
_cell.length_c   1.000
_cell.angle_alpha   90.00
_cell.angle_beta   90.00
_cell.angle_gamma   90.00
#
_symmetry.space_group_name_H-M   'P 1'
#
loop_
_entity.id
_entity.type
_entity.pdbx_description
1 polymer ?
#
loop_
_entity_poly.entity_id
_entity_poly.type
_entity_poly.pdbx_seq_one_letter_code
_entity_poly.pdbx_strand_id
1 'polypeptide(L)' 'MSSNCFVTQVATKDILLRVTNVCGECYADLKEGDTIHYDMQNYRFLCDCCQQKLCSMMNEQCEIVYDEAEPSLFC' A
#
# COMPACT_ATOMS: atom_id res chain seq x y z
N MET A 1 -5.21 0.86 10.64
CA MET A 1 -5.13 -0.52 10.14
C MET A 1 -3.87 -0.64 9.32
N SER A 2 -3.01 -1.60 9.61
CA SER A 2 -1.80 -1.87 8.83
C SER A 2 -2.23 -2.36 7.45
N SER A 3 -2.07 -1.52 6.43
CA SER A 3 -2.28 -1.92 5.04
C SER A 3 -1.15 -2.86 4.64
N ASN A 4 -1.33 -4.15 4.94
CA ASN A 4 -0.38 -5.25 4.69
C ASN A 4 -0.01 -5.48 3.21
N CYS A 5 -0.42 -4.59 2.31
CA CYS A 5 -0.16 -4.67 0.87
C CYS A 5 1.07 -3.86 0.44
N PHE A 6 1.57 -2.97 1.31
CA PHE A 6 2.67 -2.07 0.99
C PHE A 6 3.84 -2.23 1.96
N VAL A 7 5.06 -2.31 1.42
CA VAL A 7 6.29 -2.24 2.21
C VAL A 7 6.90 -0.86 2.06
N THR A 8 6.96 -0.10 3.16
CA THR A 8 7.53 1.25 3.18
C THR A 8 9.03 1.18 3.40
N GLN A 9 9.77 1.92 2.59
CA GLN A 9 11.23 2.02 2.69
C GLN A 9 11.74 3.35 2.12
N VAL A 10 12.99 3.67 2.41
CA VAL A 10 13.67 4.81 1.81
C VAL A 10 14.23 4.41 0.44
N ALA A 11 14.05 5.26 -0.56
CA ALA A 11 14.64 5.11 -1.87
C ALA A 11 16.16 5.21 -1.79
N THR A 12 16.85 4.12 -2.10
CA THR A 12 18.31 4.05 -2.21
C THR A 12 18.74 4.12 -3.67
N LYS A 13 20.00 4.48 -3.94
CA LYS A 13 20.55 4.42 -5.30
C LYS A 13 20.38 3.07 -5.96
N ASP A 14 20.54 1.97 -5.22
CA ASP A 14 20.39 0.64 -5.79
C ASP A 14 18.96 0.39 -6.29
N ILE A 15 17.94 0.86 -5.57
CA ILE A 15 16.55 0.75 -6.03
C ILE A 15 16.34 1.60 -7.28
N LEU A 16 16.79 2.86 -7.26
CA LEU A 16 16.54 3.81 -8.34
C LEU A 16 17.25 3.45 -9.64
N LEU A 17 18.47 2.90 -9.55
CA LEU A 17 19.28 2.55 -10.72
C LEU A 17 19.02 1.13 -11.23
N ARG A 18 18.70 0.17 -10.34
CA ARG A 18 18.54 -1.24 -10.72
C ARG A 18 17.10 -1.68 -10.89
N VAL A 19 16.14 -0.93 -10.34
CA VAL A 19 14.72 -1.29 -10.39
C VAL A 19 13.92 -0.23 -11.14
N THR A 20 13.78 0.97 -10.58
CA THR A 20 13.04 2.06 -11.21
C THR A 20 13.31 3.39 -10.51
N ASN A 21 13.39 4.47 -11.28
CA ASN A 21 13.48 5.84 -10.79
C ASN A 21 12.15 6.61 -10.93
N VAL A 22 11.04 5.93 -11.22
CA VAL A 22 9.71 6.54 -11.37
C VAL A 22 8.65 5.74 -10.62
N CYS A 23 7.61 6.43 -10.17
CA CYS A 23 6.43 5.83 -9.56
C CYS A 23 5.68 4.98 -10.60
N GLY A 24 5.35 3.73 -10.27
CA GLY A 24 4.65 2.81 -11.15
C GLY A 24 3.16 3.10 -11.36
N GLU A 25 2.62 4.17 -10.78
CA GLU A 25 1.22 4.60 -10.97
C GLU A 25 1.13 5.93 -11.69
N CYS A 26 1.83 6.97 -11.21
CA CYS A 26 1.74 8.31 -11.78
C CYS A 26 2.95 8.72 -12.63
N TYR A 27 3.98 7.87 -12.75
CA TYR A 27 5.23 8.14 -13.46
C TYR A 27 6.02 9.37 -12.98
N ALA A 28 5.70 9.89 -11.80
CA ALA A 28 6.51 10.93 -11.16
C ALA A 28 7.87 10.38 -10.76
N ASP A 29 8.91 11.21 -10.85
CA ASP A 29 10.28 10.84 -10.46
C ASP A 29 10.36 10.48 -8.97
N LEU A 30 11.06 9.39 -8.68
CA LEU A 30 11.48 8.99 -7.34
C LEU A 30 12.95 9.37 -7.17
N LYS A 31 13.27 10.02 -6.04
CA LYS A 31 14.60 10.51 -5.73
C LYS A 31 15.19 9.78 -4.55
N GLU A 32 16.51 9.76 -4.48
CA GLU A 32 17.21 9.15 -3.36
C GLU A 32 16.84 9.88 -2.06
N GLY A 33 16.50 9.12 -1.03
CA GLY A 33 16.01 9.66 0.24
C GLY A 33 14.49 9.81 0.33
N ASP A 34 13.75 9.66 -0.77
CA ASP A 34 12.29 9.68 -0.74
C ASP A 34 11.74 8.48 0.03
N THR A 35 10.62 8.66 0.73
CA THR A 35 9.82 7.55 1.24
C THR A 35 9.03 6.96 0.07
N ILE A 36 9.28 5.68 -0.22
CA ILE A 36 8.61 4.93 -1.29
C ILE A 36 7.94 3.69 -0.73
N HIS A 37 6.93 3.21 -1.45
CA HIS A 37 6.12 2.08 -1.03
C HIS A 37 6.11 1.01 -2.10
N TYR A 38 6.60 -0.18 -1.77
CA TYR A 38 6.52 -1.33 -2.65
C TYR A 38 5.13 -1.97 -2.54
N ASP A 39 4.36 -1.89 -3.61
CA ASP A 39 3.08 -2.57 -3.78
C ASP A 39 3.33 -4.06 -4.06
N MET A 40 3.02 -4.90 -3.08
CA MET A 40 3.23 -6.35 -3.18
C MET A 40 2.22 -7.06 -4.07
N GLN A 41 1.11 -6.41 -4.44
CA GLN A 41 0.09 -6.98 -5.31
C GLN A 41 0.43 -6.76 -6.78
N ASN A 42 0.94 -5.57 -7.11
CA ASN A 42 1.26 -5.18 -8.48
C ASN A 42 2.76 -5.15 -8.79
N TYR A 43 3.60 -5.51 -7.80
CA TYR A 43 5.06 -5.60 -7.92
C TYR A 43 5.72 -4.31 -8.43
N ARG A 44 5.30 -3.16 -7.88
CA ARG A 44 5.76 -1.83 -8.32
C ARG A 44 6.06 -0.91 -7.14
N PHE A 45 6.98 0.03 -7.34
CA PHE A 45 7.23 1.10 -6.37
C PHE A 45 6.31 2.29 -6.61
N LEU A 46 5.78 2.85 -5.53
CA LEU A 46 4.86 3.98 -5.52
C LEU A 46 5.41 5.12 -4.67
N CYS A 47 5.08 6.35 -5.06
CA CYS A 47 5.22 7.51 -4.18
C CYS A 47 4.12 7.50 -3.11
N ASP A 48 4.34 8.27 -2.03
CA ASP A 48 3.43 8.40 -0.89
C ASP A 48 2.00 8.79 -1.31
N CYS A 49 1.85 9.75 -2.23
CA CYS A 49 0.54 10.18 -2.74
C CYS A 49 -0.24 9.03 -3.40
N CYS A 50 0.41 8.24 -4.24
CA CYS A 50 -0.22 7.11 -4.92
C CYS A 50 -0.57 5.99 -3.94
N GLN A 51 0.30 5.70 -2.98
CA GLN A 51 0.03 4.70 -1.95
C GLN A 51 -1.17 5.09 -1.09
N GLN A 52 -1.25 6.33 -0.62
CA GLN A 52 -2.38 6.82 0.20
C GLN A 52 -3.70 6.78 -0.57
N LYS A 53 -3.67 7.18 -1.85
CA LYS A 53 -4.86 7.12 -2.72
C LYS A 53 -5.37 5.70 -2.89
N LEU A 54 -4.46 4.75 -3.18
CA LEU A 54 -4.83 3.34 -3.31
C LEU A 54 -5.36 2.75 -2.00
N CYS A 55 -4.75 3.11 -0.86
CA CYS A 55 -5.26 2.71 0.45
C CYS A 55 -6.67 3.24 0.72
N SER A 56 -6.97 4.50 0.36
CA SER A 56 -8.34 5.05 0.51
C SER A 56 -9.35 4.25 -0.31
N MET A 57 -9.02 4.01 -1.58
CA MET A 57 -9.89 3.24 -2.49
C MET A 57 -10.15 1.81 -1.99
N MET A 58 -9.13 1.15 -1.43
CA MET A 58 -9.31 -0.19 -0.84
C MET A 58 -10.22 -0.17 0.38
N ASN A 59 -10.05 0.81 1.27
CA ASN A 59 -10.88 0.93 2.47
C ASN A 59 -12.34 1.26 2.14
N GLU A 60 -12.58 2.05 1.09
CA GLU A 60 -13.93 2.35 0.58
C GLU A 60 -14.63 1.11 0.02
N GLN A 61 -13.87 0.11 -0.45
CA GLN A 61 -14.39 -1.15 -0.99
C GLN A 61 -14.48 -2.28 0.05
N CYS A 62 -14.06 -2.05 1.29
CA CYS A 62 -14.18 -3.05 2.35
C CYS A 62 -15.62 -3.14 2.86
N GLU A 63 -16.25 -4.29 2.71
CA GLU A 63 -17.49 -4.61 3.40
C GLU A 63 -17.24 -4.75 4.91
N ILE A 64 -17.97 -4.00 5.72
CA ILE A 64 -17.99 -4.17 7.17
C ILE A 64 -18.94 -5.34 7.46
N VAL A 65 -18.38 -6.49 7.80
CA VAL A 65 -19.16 -7.64 8.26
C VAL A 65 -19.40 -7.46 9.75
N TYR A 66 -20.66 -7.30 10.14
CA TYR A 66 -21.08 -7.38 11.53
C TYR A 66 -21.32 -8.85 11.86
N ASP A 67 -20.72 -9.36 12.94
CA ASP A 67 -21.15 -10.64 13.51
C ASP A 67 -22.60 -10.45 13.99
N GLU A 68 -23.54 -11.05 13.27
CA GLU A 68 -24.90 -11.23 13.77
C GLU A 68 -24.81 -12.08 15.03
N ALA A 69 -24.94 -11.40 16.18
CA ALA A 69 -25.07 -12.05 17.46
C ALA A 69 -26.19 -13.08 17.39
N GLU A 70 -25.91 -14.35 17.71
CA GLU A 70 -26.83 -15.34 18.28
C GLU A 70 -26.05 -16.56 18.81
N PRO A 71 -26.57 -17.32 19.79
CA PRO A 71 -27.02 -16.90 21.12
C PRO A 71 -26.29 -17.69 22.22
N SER A 72 -26.43 -17.27 23.47
CA SER A 72 -25.88 -17.98 24.64
C SER A 72 -26.32 -19.45 24.68
N LEU A 73 -25.38 -20.38 24.48
CA LEU A 73 -25.53 -21.80 24.83
C LEU A 73 -25.34 -21.98 26.34
N PHE A 74 -26.32 -21.50 27.11
CA PHE A 74 -26.64 -22.08 28.42
C PHE A 74 -27.90 -22.94 28.22
N CYS A 75 -27.70 -24.25 28.16
CA CYS A 75 -28.68 -25.30 28.46
C CYS A 75 -27.91 -26.42 29.17
#